data_AF-A0A317I910-F1
#
_entry.id   AF-A0A317I910-F1
#
_cell.length_a   1.000
_cell.length_b   1.000
_cell.length_c   1.000
_cell.angle_alpha   90.00
_cell.angle_beta   90.00
_cell.angle_gamma   90.00
#
_symmetry.space_group_name_H-M   'P 1'
#
loop_
_entity.id
_entity.type
_entity.pdbx_description
1 polymer ?
#
loop_
_entity_poly.entity_id
_entity_poly.type
_entity_poly.pdbx_seq_one_letter_code
_entity_poly.pdbx_strand_id
1 'polypeptide(L)'
;MYSYALLETGCYYLVQEKEESPISMIKVTLESDHCMYVSKYGDTEVMEWKRKTDSLFDIVELLDDKAVKEWESLYNNNEDAYNYEEDED
;
A
#
# COMPACT_ATOMS: atom_id res chain seq x y z
N MET A 1 16.56 10.03 4.96
CA MET A 1 16.10 8.81 4.27
C MET A 1 15.50 7.91 5.31
N TYR A 2 14.27 7.46 5.09
CA TYR A 2 13.49 6.63 6.01
C TYR A 2 13.67 5.16 5.66
N SER A 3 13.01 4.26 6.39
CA SER A 3 12.97 2.84 6.06
C SER A 3 11.64 2.21 6.44
N TYR A 4 11.38 1.03 5.89
CA TYR A 4 10.18 0.24 6.18
C TYR A 4 10.04 -0.16 7.67
N ALA A 5 11.10 -0.06 8.47
CA ALA A 5 11.06 -0.30 9.92
C ALA A 5 10.21 0.70 10.71
N LEU A 6 9.89 1.85 10.11
CA LEU A 6 9.08 2.90 10.74
C LEU A 6 7.58 2.74 10.49
N LEU A 7 7.18 1.73 9.71
CA LEU A 7 5.80 1.51 9.32
C LEU A 7 5.15 0.45 10.23
N GLU A 8 3.87 0.66 10.52
CA GLU A 8 3.08 -0.21 11.38
C GLU A 8 2.19 -1.14 10.56
N THR A 9 2.00 -2.38 11.04
CA THR A 9 1.13 -3.36 10.39
C THR A 9 -0.34 -2.92 10.45
N GLY A 10 -1.09 -3.19 9.38
CA GLY A 10 -2.49 -2.79 9.23
C GLY A 10 -2.70 -1.34 8.77
N CYS A 11 -1.64 -0.53 8.70
CA CYS A 11 -1.72 0.87 8.28
C CYS A 11 -1.46 1.05 6.77
N TYR A 12 -2.08 2.10 6.21
CA TYR A 12 -1.91 2.53 4.84
C TYR A 12 -1.05 3.79 4.79
N TYR A 13 -0.02 3.79 3.95
CA TYR A 13 0.91 4.88 3.81
C TYR A 13 1.01 5.35 2.36
N LEU A 14 1.18 6.65 2.18
CA LEU A 14 1.70 7.23 0.95
C LEU A 14 3.21 7.35 1.09
N VAL A 15 3.96 6.68 0.22
CA VAL A 15 5.43 6.65 0.28
C VAL A 15 6.05 7.01 -1.06
N GLN A 16 7.27 7.53 -1.01
CA GLN A 16 8.12 7.74 -2.17
C GLN A 16 9.37 6.87 -2.01
N GLU A 17 9.56 5.90 -2.90
CA GLU A 17 10.67 4.93 -2.79
C GLU A 17 12.02 5.51 -3.25
N LYS A 18 12.03 6.41 -4.26
CA LYS A 18 13.26 7.04 -4.78
C LYS A 18 13.06 8.54 -4.96
N GLU A 19 14.16 9.29 -4.94
CA GLU A 19 14.16 10.70 -5.33
C GLU A 19 13.56 10.81 -6.74
N GLU A 20 12.52 11.64 -6.89
CA GLU A 20 11.74 11.85 -8.12
C GLU A 20 10.81 10.70 -8.58
N SER A 21 10.67 9.60 -7.82
CA SER A 21 9.65 8.58 -8.17
C SER A 21 8.23 9.08 -7.86
N PRO A 22 7.19 8.59 -8.56
CA PRO A 22 5.82 8.88 -8.15
C PRO A 22 5.56 8.38 -6.72
N ILE A 23 4.59 9.01 -6.06
CA ILE A 23 4.06 8.56 -4.77
C ILE A 23 3.21 7.32 -5.02
N SER A 24 3.43 6.28 -4.23
CA SER A 24 2.63 5.06 -4.26
C SER A 24 1.98 4.82 -2.91
N MET A 25 0.75 4.31 -2.93
CA MET A 25 0.12 3.81 -1.72
C MET A 25 0.60 2.40 -1.41
N ILE A 26 0.93 2.14 -0.15
CA ILE A 26 1.22 0.80 0.36
C ILE A 26 0.38 0.50 1.61
N LYS A 27 0.05 -0.77 1.80
CA LYS A 27 -0.45 -1.31 3.07
C LYS A 27 0.55 -2.31 3.62
N VAL A 28 0.86 -2.18 4.90
CA VAL A 28 1.71 -3.16 5.58
C VAL A 28 0.85 -4.30 6.08
N THR A 29 1.00 -5.49 5.50
CA THR A 29 0.14 -6.64 5.77
C THR A 29 0.72 -7.53 6.87
N LEU A 30 2.04 -7.73 6.87
CA LEU A 30 2.72 -8.58 7.84
C LEU A 30 4.10 -8.03 8.19
N GLU A 31 4.54 -8.25 9.41
CA GLU A 31 5.89 -7.99 9.89
C GLU A 31 6.58 -9.30 10.29
N SER A 32 7.84 -9.46 9.89
CA SER A 32 8.76 -10.48 10.41
C SER A 32 9.94 -9.80 11.11
N ASP A 33 10.87 -10.58 11.68
CA ASP A 33 12.04 -10.04 12.38
C ASP A 33 12.86 -9.05 11.52
N HIS A 34 12.94 -9.29 10.20
CA HIS A 34 13.79 -8.52 9.30
C HIS A 34 13.08 -7.92 8.08
N CYS A 35 11.84 -8.32 7.81
CA CYS A 35 11.12 -7.91 6.61
C CYS A 35 9.69 -7.47 6.92
N MET A 36 9.12 -6.68 6.02
CA MET A 36 7.72 -6.30 5.97
C MET A 36 7.13 -6.87 4.69
N TYR A 37 5.96 -7.49 4.77
CA TYR A 37 5.16 -7.86 3.62
C TYR A 37 4.16 -6.75 3.35
N VAL A 38 4.24 -6.15 2.15
CA VAL A 38 3.46 -4.97 1.79
C VAL A 38 2.64 -5.24 0.53
N SER A 39 1.38 -4.79 0.52
CA SER A 39 0.60 -4.61 -0.70
C SER A 39 0.88 -3.22 -1.24
N LYS A 40 1.32 -3.10 -2.49
CA LYS A 40 1.53 -1.84 -3.20
C LYS A 40 0.43 -1.64 -4.22
N TYR A 41 -0.26 -0.51 -4.12
CA TYR A 41 -1.37 -0.17 -4.99
C TYR A 41 -0.91 0.84 -6.04
N GLY A 42 -0.95 0.43 -7.30
CA GLY A 42 -0.62 1.23 -8.48
C GLY A 42 -1.52 0.81 -9.64
N ASP A 43 -0.98 0.74 -10.86
CA ASP A 43 -1.71 0.22 -12.03
C ASP A 43 -2.16 -1.24 -11.85
N THR A 44 -1.46 -1.99 -11.00
CA THR A 44 -1.82 -3.34 -10.58
C THR A 44 -1.42 -3.50 -9.12
N GLU A 45 -2.24 -4.18 -8.33
CA GLU A 45 -1.85 -4.55 -6.96
C GLU A 45 -0.69 -5.55 -7.01
N VAL A 46 0.41 -5.21 -6.33
CA VAL A 46 1.57 -6.09 -6.18
C VAL A 46 1.86 -6.29 -4.71
N MET A 47 1.90 -7.55 -4.28
CA MET A 47 2.33 -7.92 -2.94
C MET A 47 3.79 -8.32 -2.96
N GLU A 48 4.62 -7.69 -2.13
CA GLU A 48 6.06 -7.93 -2.10
C GLU A 48 6.65 -7.88 -0.70
N TRP A 49 7.82 -8.53 -0.55
CA TRP A 49 8.61 -8.47 0.67
C TRP A 49 9.67 -7.37 0.55
N LYS A 50 9.70 -6.48 1.55
CA LYS A 50 10.74 -5.46 1.73
C LYS A 50 11.52 -5.75 2.99
N ARG A 51 12.84 -5.52 2.99
CA ARG A 51 13.59 -5.55 4.25
C ARG A 51 13.26 -4.31 5.05
N LYS A 52 13.23 -4.42 6.38
CA LYS A 52 13.07 -3.28 7.28
C LYS A 52 14.15 -2.21 7.09
N THR A 53 15.31 -2.63 6.61
CA THR A 53 16.46 -1.77 6.28
C THR A 53 16.42 -1.19 4.88
N ASP A 54 15.48 -1.62 4.02
CA ASP A 54 15.33 -1.02 2.70
C ASP A 54 14.91 0.44 2.86
N SER A 55 15.54 1.28 2.06
CA SER A 55 15.41 2.73 2.20
C SER A 55 14.18 3.25 1.48
N LEU A 56 13.49 4.18 2.13
CA LEU A 56 12.44 5.01 1.55
C LEU A 56 12.98 6.43 1.43
N PHE A 57 12.76 7.05 0.28
CA PHE A 57 13.10 8.46 0.10
C PHE A 57 12.28 9.32 1.08
N ASP A 58 10.96 9.13 1.07
CA ASP A 58 10.04 9.82 1.98
C ASP A 58 8.85 8.94 2.41
N ILE A 59 8.36 9.20 3.63
CA ILE A 59 7.06 8.72 4.11
C ILE A 59 6.17 9.97 4.14
N VAL A 60 5.36 10.12 3.10
CA VAL A 60 4.61 11.36 2.86
C VAL A 60 3.48 11.49 3.86
N GLU A 61 2.73 10.40 4.08
CA GLU A 61 1.53 10.42 4.92
C GLU A 61 1.18 9.03 5.44
N LEU A 62 0.72 8.96 6.69
CA LEU A 62 -0.06 7.85 7.24
C LEU A 62 -1.54 8.21 7.09
N LEU A 63 -2.27 7.41 6.32
CA LEU A 63 -3.68 7.69 6.05
C LEU A 63 -4.57 7.29 7.23
N ASP A 64 -5.59 8.10 7.49
CA ASP A 64 -6.63 7.76 8.44
C ASP A 64 -7.70 6.84 7.82
N ASP A 65 -8.50 6.21 8.68
CA ASP A 65 -9.56 5.27 8.27
C ASP A 65 -10.56 5.88 7.28
N LYS A 66 -10.78 7.21 7.34
CA LYS A 66 -11.73 7.87 6.46
C LYS A 66 -11.15 7.97 5.05
N ALA A 67 -9.91 8.46 4.92
CA ALA A 67 -9.20 8.56 3.66
C ALA A 67 -9.01 7.18 3.01
N VAL A 68 -8.68 6.16 3.80
CA VAL A 68 -8.58 4.78 3.32
C VAL A 68 -9.90 4.29 2.74
N LYS A 69 -11.03 4.48 3.44
CA LYS A 69 -12.35 4.05 2.94
C LYS A 69 -12.77 4.77 1.65
N GLU A 70 -12.50 6.08 1.58
CA GLU A 70 -12.76 6.85 0.36
C GLU A 70 -11.92 6.33 -0.80
N TRP A 71 -10.65 6.05 -0.57
CA TRP A 71 -9.77 5.45 -1.58
C TRP A 71 -10.19 4.03 -1.98
N GLU A 72 -10.49 3.15 -1.02
CA GLU A 72 -10.92 1.76 -1.28
C GLU A 72 -12.18 1.74 -2.15
N SER A 73 -13.14 2.64 -1.90
CA SER A 73 -14.32 2.77 -2.75
C SER A 73 -13.96 3.16 -4.19
N LEU A 74 -12.98 4.04 -4.40
CA LEU A 74 -12.54 4.43 -5.74
C LEU A 74 -11.76 3.32 -6.43
N TYR A 75 -10.90 2.62 -5.69
CA TYR A 75 -10.06 1.53 -6.20
C TYR A 75 -10.92 0.35 -6.65
N ASN A 76 -11.84 -0.12 -5.79
CA ASN A 76 -12.73 -1.24 -6.09
C ASN A 76 -13.72 -0.90 -7.20
N ASN A 77 -14.31 0.31 -7.22
CA ASN A 77 -15.18 0.71 -8.32
C ASN A 77 -14.48 0.76 -9.68
N ASN A 78 -13.15 0.90 -9.70
CA ASN A 78 -12.34 0.86 -10.92
C ASN A 78 -11.98 -0.58 -11.32
N GLU A 79 -11.73 -1.47 -10.35
CA GLU A 79 -11.48 -2.90 -10.59
C GLU A 79 -12.76 -3.72 -10.85
N ASP A 80 -13.92 -3.30 -10.34
CA ASP A 80 -15.24 -3.94 -10.57
C ASP A 80 -15.77 -3.75 -12.01
N ALA A 81 -15.06 -3.02 -12.87
CA ALA A 81 -15.26 -3.13 -14.31
C ALA A 81 -14.80 -4.49 -14.88
N TYR A 82 -14.06 -5.30 -14.10
CA TYR A 82 -13.52 -6.60 -14.48
C TYR A 82 -13.96 -7.77 -13.60
N ASN A 83 -14.62 -7.55 -12.46
CA ASN A 83 -15.29 -8.61 -11.71
C ASN A 83 -16.70 -8.79 -12.26
N TYR A 84 -16.88 -9.80 -13.12
CA TYR A 84 -18.19 -10.36 -13.40
C TYR A 84 -18.91 -10.57 -12.07
N GLU A 85 -20.12 -10.01 -11.97
CA GLU A 85 -21.14 -10.44 -11.03
C GLU A 85 -21.27 -11.97 -11.13
N GLU A 86 -20.58 -12.71 -10.27
CA GLU A 86 -20.85 -14.13 -10.07
C GLU A 86 -21.81 -14.24 -8.87
N ASP A 87 -23.08 -14.29 -9.27
CA ASP A 87 -24.23 -14.95 -8.65
C ASP A 87 -24.92 -14.34 -7.42
N GLU A 88 -26.13 -13.82 -7.66
CA GLU A 88 -27.33 -14.26 -6.93
C GLU A 88 -28.55 -14.38 -7.89
N ASP A 89 -28.77 -15.58 -8.45
CA ASP A 89 -30.11 -16.22 -8.60
C ASP A 89 -30.01 -17.75 -8.87
#